data_AF-A0A257S3X6-F1
#
_entry.id   AF-A0A257S3X6-F1
#
_cell.length_a   1.000
_cell.length_b   1.000
_cell.length_c   1.000
_cell.angle_alpha   90.00
_cell.angle_beta   90.00
_cell.angle_gamma   90.00
#
_symmetry.space_group_name_H-M   'P 1'
#
loop_
_entity.id
_entity.type
_entity.pdbx_description
1 polymer ?
#
loop_
_entity_poly.entity_id
_entity_poly.type
_entity_poly.pdbx_seq_one_letter_code
_entity_poly.pdbx_strand_id
1 'polypeptide(L)'
;MVGADVAVGPAIATRTDSTGAFELRNVPVGSRVLLVRRLGYAPLVSLWDVGTVPLVLDLRVQAFPTVLPAVHVTESTAQPYDARLAGFNKRRAEKLGYYITKSDIARGNTFRMTDALQRIPGVRVVTMPGELGTSVTLPGSRCSPLVILDGFPAALGRFDLNMIDLSTVEGVEVYPYGSAVPAELMGPFGTEGCGVIAIWSRPMRPTVRADQLPPEHPVNLDSLVKADAVYTAETVDVPVRYVQGTAAPMYPDSLFRAGVAGHVVARFVVDTAGAVEPRSVDIESATLPAFGQAVREALRSATFTPARVGGAVVRQLVEMPFEFHPAKADSVANRP
;
A
#
# COMPACT_ATOMS: atom_id res chain seq x y z
N MET A 1 24.37 -25.74 -3.52
CA MET A 1 24.51 -24.27 -3.51
C MET A 1 26.00 -23.91 -3.42
N VAL A 2 26.61 -23.25 -4.42
CA VAL A 2 28.08 -23.09 -4.53
C VAL A 2 28.62 -21.88 -3.74
N GLY A 3 29.77 -22.01 -3.08
CA GLY A 3 30.46 -20.87 -2.45
C GLY A 3 29.74 -20.21 -1.25
N ALA A 4 28.88 -20.92 -0.52
CA ALA A 4 28.35 -20.50 0.76
C ALA A 4 29.32 -20.82 1.90
N ASP A 5 29.43 -19.93 2.89
CA ASP A 5 30.18 -20.17 4.11
C ASP A 5 29.29 -20.93 5.11
N VAL A 6 29.81 -22.03 5.65
CA VAL A 6 29.11 -22.91 6.59
C VAL A 6 29.93 -23.01 7.87
N ALA A 7 29.35 -22.68 9.02
CA ALA A 7 30.07 -22.59 10.29
C ALA A 7 29.31 -23.19 11.47
N VAL A 8 30.05 -23.76 12.42
CA VAL A 8 29.59 -24.18 13.74
C VAL A 8 30.43 -23.45 14.79
N GLY A 9 29.85 -22.39 15.35
CA GLY A 9 30.59 -21.45 16.19
C GLY A 9 31.72 -20.72 15.43
N PRO A 10 32.62 -20.03 16.15
CA PRO A 10 33.64 -19.18 15.53
C PRO A 10 34.87 -19.93 15.00
N ALA A 11 35.08 -21.18 15.41
CA ALA A 11 36.34 -21.92 15.17
C ALA A 11 36.25 -22.97 14.05
N ILE A 12 35.05 -23.41 13.69
CA ILE A 12 34.85 -24.51 12.72
C ILE A 12 34.01 -23.97 11.57
N ALA A 13 34.65 -23.69 10.45
CA ALA A 13 34.00 -23.17 9.26
C ALA A 13 34.59 -23.79 7.99
N THR A 14 33.76 -23.91 6.97
CA THR A 14 34.13 -24.37 5.63
C THR A 14 33.35 -23.61 4.58
N ARG A 15 33.68 -23.80 3.30
CA ARG A 15 32.93 -23.26 2.17
C ARG A 15 32.41 -24.39 1.31
N THR A 16 31.16 -24.29 0.87
CA THR A 16 30.56 -25.28 -0.02
C THR A 16 31.25 -25.28 -1.38
N ASP A 17 31.45 -26.47 -1.96
CA ASP A 17 32.14 -26.66 -3.24
C ASP A 17 31.26 -26.29 -4.47
N SER A 18 31.75 -26.64 -5.67
CA SER A 18 31.06 -26.39 -6.96
C SER A 18 29.77 -27.17 -7.18
N THR A 19 29.54 -28.24 -6.41
CA THR A 19 28.26 -28.96 -6.36
C THR A 19 27.38 -28.43 -5.23
N GLY A 20 28.00 -27.71 -4.30
CA GLY A 20 27.40 -27.16 -3.09
C GLY A 20 27.40 -28.10 -1.90
N ALA A 21 28.22 -29.15 -1.95
CA ALA A 21 28.50 -30.00 -0.83
C ALA A 21 29.49 -29.31 0.13
N PHE A 22 29.43 -29.67 1.40
CA PHE A 22 30.38 -29.21 2.42
C PHE A 22 30.67 -30.34 3.39
N GLU A 23 31.85 -30.29 4.01
CA GLU A 23 32.24 -31.20 5.08
C GLU A 23 32.81 -30.40 6.25
N LEU A 24 32.28 -30.64 7.45
CA LEU A 24 32.81 -30.10 8.70
C LEU A 24 33.39 -31.23 9.54
N ARG A 25 34.67 -31.12 9.88
CA ARG A 25 35.40 -32.10 10.68
C ARG A 25 35.62 -31.57 12.09
N ASN A 26 35.80 -32.47 13.05
CA ASN A 26 36.08 -32.15 14.46
C ASN A 26 34.99 -31.30 15.14
N VAL A 27 33.73 -31.45 14.72
CA VAL A 27 32.60 -30.78 15.36
C VAL A 27 32.36 -31.39 16.74
N PRO A 28 32.42 -30.62 17.84
CA PRO A 28 32.26 -31.18 19.18
C PRO A 28 30.86 -31.73 19.40
N VAL A 29 30.76 -32.89 20.05
CA VAL A 29 29.49 -33.59 20.31
C VAL A 29 28.49 -32.77 21.13
N GLY A 30 27.20 -33.01 20.89
CA GLY A 30 26.05 -32.34 21.51
C GLY A 30 25.39 -31.30 20.61
N SER A 31 24.44 -30.54 21.15
CA SER A 31 23.68 -29.55 20.40
C SER A 31 24.58 -28.41 19.89
N ARG A 32 24.55 -28.18 18.60
CA ARG A 32 25.34 -27.16 17.89
C ARG A 32 24.47 -26.34 16.95
N VAL A 33 24.78 -25.05 16.87
CA VAL A 33 24.18 -24.15 15.89
C VAL A 33 25.02 -24.19 14.63
N LEU A 34 24.38 -24.52 13.52
CA LEU A 34 24.93 -24.43 12.18
C LEU A 34 24.43 -23.13 11.54
N LEU A 35 25.37 -22.30 11.09
CA LEU A 35 25.10 -21.09 10.34
C LEU A 35 25.57 -21.29 8.89
N VAL A 36 24.66 -21.09 7.94
CA VAL A 36 24.98 -21.08 6.51
C VAL A 36 24.71 -19.68 5.95
N ARG A 37 25.73 -19.05 5.39
CA ARG A 37 25.67 -17.69 4.85
C ARG A 37 26.18 -17.63 3.41
N ARG A 38 25.46 -16.93 2.55
CA ARG A 38 25.92 -16.56 1.21
C ARG A 38 25.31 -15.22 0.79
N LEU A 39 26.09 -14.41 0.07
CA LEU A 39 25.60 -13.15 -0.48
C LEU A 39 24.40 -13.39 -1.42
N GLY A 40 23.32 -12.63 -1.22
CA GLY A 40 22.07 -12.74 -1.98
C GLY A 40 21.07 -13.78 -1.44
N TYR A 41 21.32 -14.38 -0.27
CA TYR A 41 20.44 -15.37 0.37
C TYR A 41 20.23 -15.02 1.85
N ALA A 42 19.05 -15.37 2.38
CA ALA A 42 18.80 -15.25 3.81
C ALA A 42 19.70 -16.25 4.58
N PRO A 43 20.36 -15.83 5.68
CA PRO A 43 21.20 -16.72 6.46
C PRO A 43 20.33 -17.83 7.07
N LEU A 44 20.73 -19.09 6.89
CA LEU A 44 20.06 -20.23 7.49
C LEU A 44 20.76 -20.55 8.82
N VAL A 45 20.01 -20.44 9.91
CA VAL A 45 20.43 -20.85 11.25
C VAL A 45 19.63 -22.08 11.63
N SER A 46 20.33 -23.16 11.98
CA SER A 46 19.69 -24.43 12.31
C SER A 46 20.40 -25.12 13.48
N LEU A 47 19.64 -25.69 14.41
CA LEU A 47 20.16 -26.39 15.58
C LEU A 47 20.21 -27.90 15.29
N TRP A 48 21.37 -28.52 15.49
CA TRP A 48 21.61 -29.94 15.23
C TRP A 48 22.25 -30.61 16.44
N ASP A 49 21.88 -31.84 16.74
CA ASP A 49 22.55 -32.64 17.75
C ASP A 49 23.64 -33.49 17.10
N VAL A 50 24.91 -33.20 17.43
CA VAL A 50 26.06 -33.84 16.82
C VAL A 50 26.47 -35.05 17.66
N GLY A 51 26.22 -36.24 17.14
CA GLY A 51 26.62 -37.50 17.75
C GLY A 51 28.05 -37.94 17.38
N THR A 52 28.35 -39.21 17.62
CA THR A 52 29.63 -39.84 17.27
C THR A 52 29.64 -40.44 15.85
N VAL A 53 28.50 -40.44 15.17
CA VAL A 53 28.32 -40.97 13.81
C VAL A 53 28.23 -39.80 12.82
N PRO A 54 28.81 -39.90 11.61
CA PRO A 54 28.66 -38.87 10.58
C PRO A 54 27.19 -38.61 10.24
N LEU A 55 26.82 -37.33 10.13
CA LEU A 55 25.46 -36.89 9.81
C LEU A 55 25.44 -36.28 8.40
N VAL A 56 24.47 -36.70 7.58
CA VAL A 56 24.22 -36.14 6.25
C VAL A 56 23.06 -35.15 6.36
N LEU A 57 23.27 -33.92 5.88
CA LEU A 57 22.33 -32.82 6.00
C LEU A 57 21.95 -32.26 4.62
N ASP A 58 20.66 -32.19 4.34
CA ASP A 58 20.12 -31.47 3.18
C ASP A 58 19.53 -30.13 3.62
N LEU A 59 20.24 -29.04 3.31
CA LEU A 59 19.89 -27.69 3.73
C LEU A 59 19.44 -26.85 2.54
N ARG A 60 18.25 -26.25 2.64
CA ARG A 60 17.71 -25.34 1.62
C ARG A 60 17.69 -23.92 2.19
N VAL A 61 18.43 -23.02 1.55
CA VAL A 61 18.44 -21.58 1.85
C VAL A 61 17.47 -20.85 0.91
N GLN A 62 16.77 -19.86 1.44
CA GLN A 62 15.89 -19.01 0.64
C GLN A 62 16.71 -17.87 0.02
N ALA A 63 16.52 -17.62 -1.27
CA ALA A 63 17.09 -16.44 -1.92
C ALA A 63 16.54 -15.19 -1.22
N PHE A 64 17.40 -14.23 -0.95
CA PHE A 64 16.99 -12.94 -0.41
C PHE A 64 16.39 -12.19 -1.59
N PRO A 65 15.06 -11.99 -1.66
CA PRO A 65 14.52 -11.18 -2.74
C PRO A 65 15.03 -9.76 -2.52
N THR A 66 15.81 -9.24 -3.46
CA THR A 66 15.99 -7.78 -3.59
C THR A 66 14.63 -7.20 -3.92
N VAL A 67 13.85 -6.92 -2.88
CA VAL A 67 12.69 -6.06 -3.00
C VAL A 67 13.28 -4.67 -3.24
N LEU A 68 13.02 -4.12 -4.43
CA LEU A 68 13.24 -2.69 -4.65
C LEU A 68 12.55 -1.95 -3.49
N PRO A 69 13.14 -0.87 -2.94
CA PRO A 69 12.45 -0.05 -1.96
C PRO A 69 11.07 0.22 -2.52
N ALA A 70 10.03 -0.24 -1.82
CA ALA A 70 8.67 -0.01 -2.26
C ALA A 70 8.58 1.48 -2.53
N VAL A 71 8.19 1.86 -3.75
CA VAL A 71 7.75 3.23 -3.97
C VAL A 71 6.55 3.37 -3.04
N HIS A 72 6.80 3.96 -1.87
CA HIS A 72 5.75 4.40 -0.98
C HIS A 72 5.06 5.54 -1.73
N VAL A 73 4.18 5.18 -2.66
CA VAL A 73 2.96 5.95 -2.81
C VAL A 73 2.38 5.82 -1.43
N THR A 74 2.54 6.86 -0.61
CA THR A 74 1.69 7.05 0.55
C THR A 74 0.29 6.86 -0.01
N GLU A 75 -0.29 5.69 0.23
CA GLU A 75 -1.69 5.41 0.00
C GLU A 75 -2.39 6.43 0.90
N SER A 76 -2.61 7.62 0.35
CA SER A 76 -3.80 8.38 0.65
C SER A 76 -4.90 7.39 0.38
N THR A 77 -5.37 6.74 1.46
CA THR A 77 -6.47 5.78 1.51
C THR A 77 -7.32 5.95 0.28
N ALA A 78 -7.27 5.02 -0.69
CA ALA A 78 -7.90 5.21 -2.00
C ALA A 78 -9.31 5.76 -1.79
N GLN A 79 -9.46 7.08 -1.98
CA GLN A 79 -10.66 7.75 -1.52
C GLN A 79 -11.78 7.35 -2.49
N PRO A 80 -13.06 7.46 -2.11
CA PRO A 80 -14.15 7.24 -3.06
C PRO A 80 -13.97 8.03 -4.37
N TYR A 81 -13.28 9.16 -4.33
CA TYR A 81 -12.87 9.95 -5.51
C TYR A 81 -11.82 9.26 -6.40
N ASP A 82 -10.81 8.60 -5.82
CA ASP A 82 -9.76 7.90 -6.57
C ASP A 82 -10.34 6.70 -7.33
N ALA A 83 -11.33 6.01 -6.74
CA ALA A 83 -12.04 4.91 -7.40
C ALA A 83 -12.85 5.38 -8.63
N ARG A 84 -13.53 6.52 -8.55
CA ARG A 84 -14.26 7.11 -9.71
C ARG A 84 -13.31 7.49 -10.83
N LEU A 85 -12.19 8.13 -10.48
CA LEU A 85 -11.19 8.55 -11.46
C LEU A 85 -10.46 7.34 -12.08
N ALA A 86 -10.32 6.23 -11.37
CA ALA A 86 -9.83 4.97 -11.93
C ALA A 86 -10.77 4.46 -13.05
N GLY A 87 -12.09 4.51 -12.85
CA GLY A 87 -13.08 4.19 -13.87
C GLY A 87 -12.95 5.08 -15.12
N PHE A 88 -12.87 6.40 -14.93
CA PHE A 88 -12.62 7.36 -16.02
C PHE A 88 -11.33 7.03 -16.79
N ASN A 89 -10.22 6.80 -16.09
CA ASN A 89 -8.93 6.51 -16.73
C ASN A 89 -8.96 5.19 -17.52
N LYS A 90 -9.66 4.18 -17.00
CA LYS A 90 -9.88 2.91 -17.72
C LYS A 90 -10.62 3.15 -19.04
N ARG A 91 -11.76 3.84 -19.00
CA ARG A 91 -12.54 4.14 -20.23
C ARG A 91 -11.78 5.01 -21.22
N ARG A 92 -11.03 5.99 -20.72
CA ARG A 92 -10.13 6.79 -21.57
C ARG A 92 -9.13 5.92 -22.32
N ALA A 93 -8.59 4.89 -21.69
CA ALA A 93 -7.66 3.96 -22.33
C ALA A 93 -8.35 3.10 -23.41
N GLU A 94 -9.64 2.79 -23.23
CA GLU A 94 -10.47 2.04 -24.19
C GLU A 94 -10.90 2.88 -25.41
N LYS A 95 -10.91 4.22 -25.29
CA LYS A 95 -11.15 5.19 -26.39
C LYS A 95 -12.51 5.04 -27.09
N LEU A 96 -13.55 4.69 -26.34
CA LEU A 96 -14.91 4.52 -26.87
C LEU A 96 -15.72 5.84 -26.98
N GLY A 97 -15.20 6.93 -26.41
CA GLY A 97 -15.78 8.28 -26.50
C GLY A 97 -14.72 9.36 -26.73
N TYR A 98 -15.13 10.62 -26.54
CA TYR A 98 -14.22 11.76 -26.53
C TYR A 98 -13.85 12.11 -25.09
N TYR A 99 -12.58 12.42 -24.85
CA TYR A 99 -12.07 12.70 -23.51
C TYR A 99 -11.38 14.04 -23.49
N ILE A 100 -11.72 14.87 -22.50
CA ILE A 100 -11.05 16.12 -22.19
C ILE A 100 -10.41 15.94 -20.82
N THR A 101 -9.08 15.90 -20.76
CA THR A 101 -8.36 15.75 -19.50
C THR A 101 -8.05 17.12 -18.90
N LYS A 102 -7.70 17.14 -17.61
CA LYS A 102 -7.10 18.31 -16.96
C LYS A 102 -5.95 18.93 -17.77
N SER A 103 -5.11 18.11 -18.40
CA SER A 103 -4.00 18.61 -19.22
C SER A 103 -4.48 19.30 -20.51
N ASP A 104 -5.64 18.89 -21.03
CA ASP A 104 -6.27 19.53 -22.19
C ASP A 104 -6.94 20.85 -21.80
N ILE A 105 -7.60 20.88 -20.64
CA ILE A 105 -8.20 22.09 -20.06
C ILE A 105 -7.12 23.14 -19.79
N ALA A 106 -6.02 22.74 -19.13
CA ALA A 106 -4.92 23.64 -18.80
C ALA A 106 -4.23 24.23 -20.04
N ARG A 107 -4.09 23.45 -21.12
CA ARG A 107 -3.54 23.94 -22.39
C ARG A 107 -4.50 24.82 -23.17
N GLY A 108 -5.81 24.66 -22.95
CA GLY A 108 -6.85 25.28 -23.75
C GLY A 108 -7.12 26.76 -23.48
N ASN A 109 -6.60 27.32 -22.37
CA ASN A 109 -6.93 28.68 -21.90
C ASN A 109 -8.43 29.01 -21.94
N THR A 110 -9.28 28.03 -21.60
CA THR A 110 -10.74 28.12 -21.69
C THR A 110 -11.33 28.06 -20.28
N PHE A 111 -12.23 28.98 -19.98
CA PHE A 111 -12.88 29.10 -18.66
C PHE A 111 -14.32 28.59 -18.64
N ARG A 112 -14.87 28.20 -19.81
CA ARG A 112 -16.26 27.75 -19.97
C ARG A 112 -16.34 26.33 -20.50
N MET A 113 -17.17 25.50 -19.87
CA MET A 113 -17.38 24.10 -20.25
C MET A 113 -17.84 23.96 -21.72
N THR A 114 -18.75 24.82 -22.14
CA THR A 114 -19.31 24.83 -23.50
C THR A 114 -18.25 25.02 -24.59
N ASP A 115 -17.28 25.92 -24.38
CA ASP A 115 -16.17 26.18 -25.30
C ASP A 115 -15.20 24.97 -25.40
N ALA A 116 -14.97 24.28 -24.28
CA ALA A 116 -14.16 23.06 -24.27
C ALA A 116 -14.83 21.92 -25.06
N LEU A 117 -16.15 21.77 -24.90
CA LEU A 117 -16.95 20.76 -25.60
C LEU A 117 -17.08 21.02 -27.10
N GLN A 118 -17.11 22.29 -27.54
CA GLN A 118 -17.15 22.64 -28.97
C GLN A 118 -15.93 22.15 -29.78
N ARG A 119 -14.83 21.82 -29.11
CA ARG A 119 -13.64 21.23 -29.77
C ARG A 119 -13.90 19.80 -30.24
N ILE A 120 -14.94 19.15 -29.72
CA ILE A 120 -15.36 17.83 -30.14
C ILE A 120 -16.15 17.96 -31.45
N PRO A 121 -15.78 17.23 -32.52
CA PRO A 121 -16.43 17.34 -33.81
C PRO A 121 -17.95 17.17 -33.72
N GLY A 122 -18.68 18.17 -34.24
CA GLY A 122 -20.14 18.14 -34.37
C GLY A 122 -20.93 18.49 -33.10
N VAL A 123 -20.27 18.82 -31.98
CA VAL A 123 -20.93 19.42 -30.81
C VAL A 123 -21.36 20.85 -31.13
N ARG A 124 -22.59 21.22 -30.76
CA ARG A 124 -23.12 22.58 -30.95
C ARG A 124 -23.69 23.11 -29.65
N VAL A 125 -23.32 24.34 -29.29
CA VAL A 125 -23.91 25.04 -28.14
C VAL A 125 -25.28 25.56 -28.51
N VAL A 126 -26.24 25.39 -27.59
CA VAL A 126 -27.62 25.87 -27.72
C VAL A 126 -27.98 26.69 -26.48
N THR A 127 -28.56 27.86 -26.69
CA THR A 127 -29.11 28.68 -25.61
C THR A 127 -30.47 28.13 -25.21
N MET A 128 -30.73 28.00 -23.91
CA MET A 128 -32.00 27.46 -23.43
C MET A 128 -33.10 28.55 -23.52
N PRO A 129 -34.28 28.26 -24.08
CA PRO A 129 -35.36 29.24 -24.16
C PRO A 129 -35.90 29.59 -22.76
N GLY A 130 -35.93 30.87 -22.40
CA GLY A 130 -36.50 31.36 -21.14
C GLY A 130 -35.59 31.24 -19.91
N GLU A 131 -34.39 30.68 -20.03
CA GLU A 131 -33.38 30.58 -18.97
C GLU A 131 -32.07 31.22 -19.40
N LEU A 132 -31.31 31.76 -18.44
CA LEU A 132 -29.95 32.30 -18.64
C LEU A 132 -28.88 31.20 -18.82
N GLY A 133 -29.28 30.02 -19.31
CA GLY A 133 -28.43 28.83 -19.34
C GLY A 133 -28.06 28.36 -20.75
N THR A 134 -26.93 27.65 -20.82
CA THR A 134 -26.37 27.11 -22.05
C THR A 134 -26.24 25.59 -21.98
N SER A 135 -26.71 24.91 -23.01
CA SER A 135 -26.55 23.47 -23.17
C SER A 135 -25.81 23.17 -24.47
N VAL A 136 -25.62 21.89 -24.77
CA VAL A 136 -25.08 21.45 -26.07
C VAL A 136 -25.99 20.40 -26.70
N THR A 137 -25.85 20.22 -28.00
CA THR A 137 -26.36 19.06 -28.74
C THR A 137 -25.16 18.27 -29.26
N LEU A 138 -25.28 16.95 -29.20
CA LEU A 138 -24.24 16.04 -29.66
C LEU A 138 -24.49 15.62 -31.11
N PRO A 139 -23.44 15.18 -31.84
CA PRO A 139 -23.59 14.71 -33.22
C PRO A 139 -24.68 13.64 -33.35
N GLY A 140 -25.64 13.84 -34.26
CA GLY A 140 -26.69 12.87 -34.53
C GLY A 140 -27.90 12.92 -33.60
N SER A 141 -27.91 13.79 -32.57
CA SER A 141 -29.08 14.02 -31.71
C SER A 141 -29.65 15.44 -31.85
N ARG A 142 -30.92 15.63 -31.48
CA ARG A 142 -31.61 16.94 -31.48
C ARG A 142 -32.07 17.37 -30.09
N CYS A 143 -31.64 16.66 -29.06
CA CYS A 143 -31.99 16.86 -27.67
C CYS A 143 -30.73 17.12 -26.83
N SER A 144 -30.91 17.67 -25.64
CA SER A 144 -29.83 17.82 -24.67
C SER A 144 -29.36 16.45 -24.20
N PRO A 145 -28.03 16.21 -24.12
CA PRO A 145 -27.49 14.97 -23.59
C PRO A 145 -27.75 14.84 -22.09
N LEU A 146 -27.70 13.61 -21.59
CA LEU A 146 -27.67 13.34 -20.16
C LEU A 146 -26.33 13.83 -19.59
N VAL A 147 -26.38 14.71 -18.60
CA VAL A 147 -25.19 15.15 -17.87
C VAL A 147 -25.04 14.31 -16.61
N ILE A 148 -23.93 13.58 -16.52
CA ILE A 148 -23.50 12.86 -15.32
C ILE A 148 -22.43 13.68 -14.62
N LEU A 149 -22.56 13.90 -13.32
CA LEU A 149 -21.53 14.51 -12.47
C LEU A 149 -21.11 13.48 -11.42
N ASP A 150 -19.84 13.11 -11.42
CA ASP A 150 -19.25 12.15 -10.46
C ASP A 150 -20.00 10.81 -10.35
N GLY A 151 -20.60 10.35 -11.45
CA GLY A 151 -21.33 9.08 -11.53
C GLY A 151 -22.84 9.17 -11.29
N PHE A 152 -23.37 10.36 -11.03
CA PHE A 152 -24.82 10.57 -10.83
C PHE A 152 -25.39 11.56 -11.86
N PRO A 153 -26.66 11.41 -12.29
CA PRO A 153 -27.32 12.43 -13.12
C PRO A 153 -27.34 13.80 -12.43
N ALA A 154 -26.77 14.80 -13.08
CA ALA A 154 -26.71 16.17 -12.55
C ALA A 154 -28.09 16.84 -12.53
N ALA A 155 -28.97 16.46 -13.47
CA ALA A 155 -30.37 16.87 -13.52
C ALA A 155 -31.20 15.83 -14.28
N LEU A 156 -32.51 15.80 -14.03
CA LEU A 156 -33.49 14.97 -14.75
C LEU A 156 -33.93 15.59 -16.10
N GLY A 157 -33.24 16.62 -16.56
CA GLY A 157 -33.62 17.43 -17.71
C GLY A 157 -32.45 18.22 -18.26
N ARG A 158 -32.73 19.40 -18.82
CA ARG A 158 -31.66 20.27 -19.34
C ARG A 158 -30.80 20.78 -18.18
N PHE A 159 -29.50 20.86 -18.42
CA PHE A 159 -28.51 21.31 -17.45
C PHE A 159 -27.65 22.40 -18.09
N ASP A 160 -27.46 23.51 -17.37
CA ASP A 160 -26.55 24.56 -17.81
C ASP A 160 -25.09 24.16 -17.53
N LEU A 161 -24.38 23.80 -18.60
CA LEU A 161 -23.02 23.30 -18.52
C LEU A 161 -22.04 24.34 -17.99
N ASN A 162 -22.34 25.63 -18.12
CA ASN A 162 -21.48 26.70 -17.63
C ASN A 162 -21.62 26.96 -16.12
N MET A 163 -22.52 26.28 -15.42
CA MET A 163 -22.55 26.27 -13.96
C MET A 163 -21.38 25.47 -13.35
N ILE A 164 -20.73 24.61 -14.15
CA ILE A 164 -19.54 23.86 -13.72
C ILE A 164 -18.29 24.61 -14.17
N ASP A 165 -17.52 25.11 -13.19
CA ASP A 165 -16.22 25.71 -13.46
C ASP A 165 -15.22 24.62 -13.88
N LEU A 166 -14.65 24.76 -15.07
CA LEU A 166 -13.62 23.87 -15.61
C LEU A 166 -12.39 23.74 -14.70
N SER A 167 -12.09 24.75 -13.87
CA SER A 167 -10.97 24.70 -12.91
C SER A 167 -11.13 23.58 -11.88
N THR A 168 -12.39 23.21 -11.59
CA THR A 168 -12.81 22.18 -10.63
C THR A 168 -12.97 20.80 -11.24
N VAL A 169 -12.68 20.64 -12.54
CA VAL A 169 -12.87 19.39 -13.28
C VAL A 169 -11.53 18.68 -13.50
N GLU A 170 -11.47 17.38 -13.22
CA GLU A 170 -10.30 16.54 -13.48
C GLU A 170 -10.37 15.93 -14.90
N GLY A 171 -11.59 15.62 -15.36
CA GLY A 171 -11.82 15.17 -16.72
C GLY A 171 -13.28 15.18 -17.13
N VAL A 172 -13.52 15.20 -18.45
CA VAL A 172 -14.83 15.07 -19.07
C VAL A 172 -14.77 13.95 -20.10
N GLU A 173 -15.82 13.13 -20.15
CA GLU A 173 -16.01 12.12 -21.20
C GLU A 173 -17.36 12.35 -21.90
N VAL A 174 -17.36 12.22 -23.22
CA VAL A 174 -18.51 12.52 -24.07
C VAL A 174 -18.76 11.34 -25.00
N TYR A 175 -19.99 10.82 -24.95
CA TYR A 175 -20.48 9.70 -25.74
C TYR A 175 -21.68 10.18 -26.58
N PRO A 176 -21.47 10.53 -27.86
CA PRO A 176 -22.55 11.03 -28.73
C PRO A 176 -23.65 10.02 -29.06
N TYR A 177 -23.35 8.72 -28.92
CA TYR A 177 -24.23 7.62 -29.33
C TYR A 177 -24.46 6.68 -28.16
N GLY A 178 -25.73 6.32 -27.90
CA GLY A 178 -26.11 5.46 -26.78
C GLY A 178 -25.42 4.09 -26.76
N SER A 179 -25.05 3.53 -27.93
CA SER A 179 -24.37 2.23 -28.02
C SER A 179 -22.92 2.24 -27.53
N ALA A 180 -22.28 3.41 -27.45
CA ALA A 180 -20.93 3.56 -26.93
C ALA A 180 -20.92 3.96 -25.44
N VAL A 181 -22.10 4.17 -24.84
CA VAL A 181 -22.24 4.58 -23.44
C VAL A 181 -21.98 3.37 -22.54
N PRO A 182 -20.99 3.45 -21.62
CA PRO A 182 -20.76 2.42 -20.61
C PRO A 182 -22.00 2.20 -19.74
N ALA A 183 -22.26 0.94 -19.35
CA ALA A 183 -23.44 0.58 -18.55
C ALA A 183 -23.56 1.39 -17.23
N GLU A 184 -22.43 1.74 -16.62
CA GLU A 184 -22.36 2.55 -15.39
C GLU A 184 -22.73 4.03 -15.58
N LEU A 185 -22.84 4.52 -16.82
CA LEU A 185 -23.23 5.89 -17.16
C LEU A 185 -24.60 5.97 -17.84
N MET A 186 -25.29 4.84 -17.98
CA MET A 186 -26.64 4.81 -18.52
C MET A 186 -27.60 5.44 -17.51
N GLY A 187 -28.40 6.39 -17.99
CA GLY A 187 -29.36 7.11 -17.14
C GLY A 187 -30.66 6.34 -16.95
N PRO A 188 -31.49 6.78 -15.99
CA PRO A 188 -32.85 6.28 -15.91
C PRO A 188 -33.64 6.67 -17.19
N PHE A 189 -34.60 5.81 -17.56
CA PHE A 189 -35.56 6.04 -18.64
C PHE A 189 -34.99 6.15 -20.07
N GLY A 190 -33.81 5.61 -20.36
CA GLY A 190 -33.28 5.55 -21.74
C GLY A 190 -32.78 6.92 -22.28
N THR A 191 -32.41 7.82 -21.37
CA THR A 191 -32.00 9.20 -21.67
C THR A 191 -30.65 9.30 -22.38
N GLU A 192 -29.86 8.22 -22.39
CA GLU A 192 -28.62 8.07 -23.14
C GLU A 192 -28.80 8.11 -24.67
N GLY A 193 -30.04 8.00 -25.17
CA GLY A 193 -30.36 8.15 -26.60
C GLY A 193 -30.01 9.52 -27.18
N CYS A 194 -29.90 10.56 -26.33
CA CYS A 194 -29.41 11.90 -26.71
C CYS A 194 -27.89 12.05 -26.60
N GLY A 195 -27.21 10.98 -26.17
CA GLY A 195 -25.81 10.92 -25.77
C GLY A 195 -25.58 11.34 -24.31
N VAL A 196 -24.36 11.12 -23.83
CA VAL A 196 -23.96 11.35 -22.43
C VAL A 196 -22.72 12.24 -22.36
N ILE A 197 -22.74 13.18 -21.42
CA ILE A 197 -21.56 13.95 -20.99
C ILE A 197 -21.34 13.63 -19.52
N ALA A 198 -20.26 12.91 -19.18
CA ALA A 198 -19.89 12.65 -17.80
C ALA A 198 -18.71 13.53 -17.39
N ILE A 199 -18.88 14.22 -16.26
CA ILE A 199 -17.96 15.20 -15.70
C ILE A 199 -17.43 14.65 -14.38
N TRP A 200 -16.11 14.61 -14.24
CA TRP A 200 -15.41 14.12 -13.06
C TRP A 200 -14.75 15.28 -12.35
N SER A 201 -15.20 15.58 -11.13
CA SER A 201 -14.67 16.67 -10.32
C SER A 201 -13.27 16.35 -9.81
N ARG A 202 -12.51 17.40 -9.51
CA ARG A 202 -11.19 17.28 -8.89
C ARG A 202 -11.37 16.85 -7.44
N PRO A 203 -10.56 15.88 -6.95
CA PRO A 203 -10.57 15.53 -5.56
C PRO A 203 -10.16 16.76 -4.73
N MET A 204 -11.04 17.19 -3.83
CA MET A 204 -10.69 18.16 -2.81
C MET A 204 -9.67 17.47 -1.89
N ARG A 205 -8.39 17.77 -2.07
CA ARG A 205 -7.35 17.34 -1.14
C ARG A 205 -7.32 18.36 -0.01
N PRO A 206 -7.72 18.01 1.24
CA PRO A 206 -7.48 18.87 2.37
C PRO A 206 -5.97 19.11 2.40
N THR A 207 -5.55 20.37 2.24
CA THR A 207 -4.16 20.75 2.47
C THR A 207 -3.90 20.57 3.95
N VAL A 208 -3.41 19.41 4.34
CA VAL A 208 -2.71 19.26 5.61
C VAL A 208 -1.57 20.28 5.55
N ARG A 209 -1.55 21.24 6.48
CA ARG A 209 -0.51 22.25 6.48
C ARG A 209 0.85 21.54 6.59
N ALA A 210 1.87 22.05 5.92
CA ALA A 210 3.20 21.42 5.86
C ALA A 210 3.84 21.19 7.24
N ASP A 211 3.45 21.99 8.24
CA ASP A 211 3.83 21.84 9.65
C ASP A 211 3.14 20.66 10.36
N GLN A 212 2.07 20.12 9.79
CA GLN A 212 1.34 18.95 10.26
C GLN A 212 1.69 17.66 9.50
N LEU A 213 2.47 17.74 8.41
CA LEU A 213 3.02 16.55 7.78
C LEU A 213 4.15 15.98 8.66
N PRO A 214 4.13 14.68 9.01
CA PRO A 214 5.29 14.04 9.61
C PRO A 214 6.51 14.26 8.70
N PRO A 215 7.70 14.60 9.23
CA PRO A 215 8.85 14.91 8.38
C PRO A 215 9.15 13.77 7.40
N GLU A 216 9.44 14.12 6.14
CA GLU A 216 9.59 13.22 4.99
C GLU A 216 10.73 12.19 5.10
N HIS A 217 11.39 12.12 6.23
CA HIS A 217 12.42 11.13 6.50
C HIS A 217 12.00 10.30 7.70
N PRO A 218 11.57 9.03 7.50
CA PRO A 218 11.58 8.07 8.59
C PRO A 218 12.99 8.10 9.19
N VAL A 219 13.05 8.10 10.52
CA VAL A 219 14.31 8.03 11.25
C VAL A 219 15.13 6.90 10.64
N ASN A 220 16.31 7.19 10.09
CA ASN A 220 17.14 6.14 9.49
C ASN A 220 17.74 5.31 10.64
N LEU A 221 17.10 4.19 10.94
CA LEU A 221 17.44 3.32 12.07
C LEU A 221 18.87 2.80 11.96
N ASP A 222 19.34 2.51 10.74
CA ASP A 222 20.72 2.06 10.51
C ASP A 222 21.74 3.15 10.85
N SER A 223 21.40 4.42 10.62
CA SER A 223 22.24 5.55 11.02
C SER A 223 22.26 5.75 12.53
N LEU A 224 21.15 5.48 13.24
CA LEU A 224 21.10 5.55 14.70
C LEU A 224 21.92 4.44 15.35
N VAL A 225 21.88 3.23 14.80
CA VAL A 225 22.72 2.12 15.26
C VAL A 225 24.19 2.42 14.99
N LYS A 226 24.54 2.90 13.79
CA LYS A 226 25.93 3.28 13.44
C LYS A 226 26.50 4.44 14.27
N ALA A 227 25.63 5.31 14.79
CA ALA A 227 26.01 6.42 15.65
C ALA A 227 26.01 6.06 17.15
N ASP A 228 25.82 4.78 17.50
CA ASP A 228 25.63 4.29 18.88
C ASP A 228 24.53 5.02 19.66
N ALA A 229 23.57 5.61 18.96
CA ALA A 229 22.46 6.35 19.54
C ALA A 229 21.32 5.42 20.02
N VAL A 230 21.33 4.16 19.55
CA VAL A 230 20.37 3.10 19.86
C VAL A 230 21.09 1.75 19.86
N TYR A 231 20.81 0.92 20.86
CA TYR A 231 21.39 -0.41 21.01
C TYR A 231 20.61 -1.48 20.23
N THR A 232 21.23 -2.62 19.95
CA THR A 232 20.57 -3.80 19.38
C THR A 232 20.42 -4.88 20.44
N ALA A 233 19.60 -5.91 20.19
CA ALA A 233 19.41 -6.99 21.15
C ALA A 233 20.71 -7.74 21.51
N GLU A 234 21.71 -7.71 20.62
CA GLU A 234 23.02 -8.37 20.80
C GLU A 234 23.99 -7.54 21.65
N THR A 235 23.77 -6.23 21.74
CA THR A 235 24.68 -5.29 22.41
C THR A 235 24.18 -4.84 23.79
N VAL A 236 23.13 -5.48 24.32
CA VAL A 236 22.54 -5.20 25.63
C VAL A 236 22.61 -6.41 26.57
N ASP A 237 22.75 -6.15 27.87
CA ASP A 237 22.77 -7.21 28.89
C ASP A 237 21.38 -7.79 29.12
N VAL A 238 20.36 -6.90 29.11
CA VAL A 238 18.95 -7.27 29.22
C VAL A 238 18.21 -6.63 28.04
N PRO A 239 17.68 -7.42 27.09
CA PRO A 239 16.97 -6.88 25.95
C PRO A 239 15.54 -6.45 26.31
N VAL A 240 14.97 -5.59 25.46
CA VAL A 240 13.56 -5.26 25.44
C VAL A 240 12.71 -6.54 25.41
N ARG A 241 11.66 -6.57 26.23
CA ARG A 241 10.65 -7.64 26.19
C ARG A 241 9.28 -7.03 26.00
N TYR A 242 8.51 -7.61 25.10
CA TYR A 242 7.13 -7.22 24.87
C TYR A 242 6.25 -7.53 26.08
N VAL A 243 5.46 -6.56 26.52
CA VAL A 243 4.41 -6.77 27.52
C VAL A 243 3.18 -7.32 26.80
N GLN A 244 2.91 -8.60 26.97
CA GLN A 244 1.84 -9.27 26.22
C GLN A 244 0.48 -8.55 26.35
N GLY A 245 -0.19 -8.40 25.21
CA GLY A 245 -1.54 -7.85 25.12
C GLY A 245 -1.62 -6.35 24.79
N THR A 246 -0.50 -5.62 24.73
CA THR A 246 -0.51 -4.15 24.51
C THR A 246 -0.30 -3.73 23.05
N ALA A 247 0.17 -4.64 22.18
CA ALA A 247 0.42 -4.43 20.76
C ALA A 247 -0.36 -5.43 19.88
N ALA A 248 -1.62 -5.72 20.19
CA ALA A 248 -2.43 -6.60 19.37
C ALA A 248 -2.97 -5.84 18.14
N PRO A 249 -2.45 -6.06 16.91
CA PRO A 249 -2.99 -5.40 15.73
C PRO A 249 -4.41 -5.85 15.45
N MET A 250 -5.29 -4.89 15.19
CA MET A 250 -6.63 -5.18 14.71
C MET A 250 -6.54 -5.79 13.31
N TYR A 251 -7.16 -6.95 13.12
CA TYR A 251 -7.24 -7.57 11.82
C TYR A 251 -8.10 -6.70 10.89
N PRO A 252 -7.62 -6.31 9.69
CA PRO A 252 -8.45 -5.56 8.75
C PRO A 252 -9.70 -6.35 8.32
N ASP A 253 -10.90 -5.76 8.52
CA ASP A 253 -12.20 -6.40 8.29
C ASP A 253 -12.33 -7.10 6.92
N SER A 254 -11.88 -6.44 5.86
CA SER A 254 -11.94 -6.97 4.49
C SER A 254 -11.11 -8.23 4.32
N LEU A 255 -9.92 -8.25 4.91
CA LEU A 255 -9.00 -9.39 4.85
C LEU A 255 -9.46 -10.53 5.76
N PHE A 256 -10.06 -10.20 6.92
CA PHE A 256 -10.64 -11.18 7.82
C PHE A 256 -11.79 -11.92 7.14
N ARG A 257 -12.74 -11.18 6.54
CA ARG A 257 -13.87 -11.77 5.80
C ARG A 257 -13.43 -12.57 4.59
N ALA A 258 -12.32 -12.18 3.96
CA ALA A 258 -11.73 -12.90 2.84
C ALA A 258 -10.86 -14.11 3.25
N GLY A 259 -10.63 -14.33 4.55
CA GLY A 259 -9.81 -15.43 5.05
C GLY A 259 -8.32 -15.33 4.67
N VAL A 260 -7.81 -14.11 4.43
CA VAL A 260 -6.46 -13.88 3.91
C VAL A 260 -5.46 -13.76 5.04
N ALA A 261 -4.61 -14.77 5.27
CA ALA A 261 -3.53 -14.66 6.27
C ALA A 261 -2.43 -13.66 5.86
N GLY A 262 -1.59 -13.25 6.81
CA GLY A 262 -0.47 -12.36 6.53
C GLY A 262 0.59 -12.29 7.62
N HIS A 263 1.78 -11.87 7.23
CA HIS A 263 2.95 -11.69 8.09
C HIS A 263 3.51 -10.27 7.89
N VAL A 264 3.98 -9.64 8.96
CA VAL A 264 4.59 -8.31 8.97
C VAL A 264 5.83 -8.31 9.84
N VAL A 265 6.93 -7.74 9.34
CA VAL A 265 8.12 -7.43 10.16
C VAL A 265 8.19 -5.92 10.36
N ALA A 266 8.16 -5.48 11.60
CA ALA A 266 8.32 -4.08 11.98
C ALA A 266 9.65 -3.87 12.71
N ARG A 267 10.36 -2.79 12.35
CA ARG A 267 11.54 -2.29 13.04
C ARG A 267 11.21 -0.97 13.72
N PHE A 268 11.53 -0.82 15.00
CA PHE A 268 11.22 0.39 15.76
C PHE A 268 12.12 0.54 16.98
N VAL A 269 12.27 1.76 17.48
CA VAL A 269 13.01 2.06 18.71
C VAL A 269 12.05 2.04 19.89
N VAL A 270 12.41 1.30 20.93
CA VAL A 270 11.81 1.39 22.26
C VAL A 270 12.68 2.29 23.11
N ASP A 271 12.05 3.28 23.73
CA ASP A 271 12.73 4.26 24.57
C ASP A 271 13.05 3.71 25.97
N THR A 272 13.66 4.56 26.81
CA THR A 272 14.02 4.19 28.19
C THR A 272 12.82 4.03 29.13
N ALA A 273 11.63 4.51 28.73
CA ALA A 273 10.38 4.31 29.45
C ALA A 273 9.64 3.04 29.01
N GLY A 274 10.09 2.37 27.94
CA GLY A 274 9.46 1.17 27.41
C GLY A 274 8.33 1.47 26.43
N ALA A 275 8.25 2.70 25.91
CA ALA A 275 7.32 3.10 24.87
C ALA A 275 7.99 3.05 23.49
N VAL A 276 7.19 2.83 22.45
CA VAL A 276 7.67 2.90 21.06
C VAL A 276 7.81 4.35 20.65
N GLU A 277 8.96 4.72 20.09
CA GLU A 277 9.12 6.04 19.47
C GLU A 277 8.35 6.09 18.15
N PRO A 278 7.25 6.85 18.02
CA PRO A 278 6.34 6.71 16.89
C PRO A 278 6.98 6.99 15.52
N ARG A 279 8.01 7.83 15.51
CA ARG A 279 8.74 8.23 14.30
C ARG A 279 9.80 7.24 13.85
N SER A 280 10.07 6.23 14.67
CA SER A 280 11.04 5.17 14.39
C SER A 280 10.43 3.93 13.77
N VAL A 281 9.09 3.85 13.69
CA VAL A 281 8.38 2.66 13.19
C VAL A 281 8.53 2.54 11.68
N ASP A 282 9.36 1.60 11.29
CA ASP A 282 9.59 1.16 9.93
C ASP A 282 8.94 -0.21 9.69
N ILE A 283 8.27 -0.36 8.56
CA ILE A 283 7.68 -1.66 8.16
C ILE A 283 8.60 -2.24 7.10
N GLU A 284 9.51 -3.09 7.54
CA GLU A 284 10.52 -3.70 6.69
C GLU A 284 9.87 -4.62 5.64
N SER A 285 8.86 -5.39 6.04
CA SER A 285 8.08 -6.21 5.12
C SER A 285 6.66 -6.43 5.60
N ALA A 286 5.72 -6.60 4.67
CA ALA A 286 4.34 -6.97 4.94
C ALA A 286 3.75 -7.76 3.76
N THR A 287 2.98 -8.81 4.05
CA THR A 287 2.25 -9.57 3.00
C THR A 287 1.30 -8.69 2.21
N LEU A 288 0.60 -7.78 2.88
CA LEU A 288 -0.26 -6.75 2.28
C LEU A 288 -0.10 -5.42 3.04
N PRO A 289 -0.19 -4.26 2.35
CA PRO A 289 -0.04 -2.94 3.00
C PRO A 289 -0.96 -2.73 4.20
N ALA A 290 -2.21 -3.22 4.13
CA ALA A 290 -3.19 -3.12 5.20
C ALA A 290 -2.74 -3.79 6.51
N PHE A 291 -1.99 -4.90 6.45
CA PHE A 291 -1.41 -5.52 7.65
C PHE A 291 -0.32 -4.64 8.27
N GLY A 292 0.53 -4.02 7.44
CA GLY A 292 1.55 -3.08 7.91
C GLY A 292 0.92 -1.85 8.59
N GLN A 293 -0.20 -1.35 8.08
CA GLN A 293 -0.95 -0.26 8.72
C GLN A 293 -1.53 -0.69 10.08
N ALA A 294 -2.12 -1.89 10.16
CA ALA A 294 -2.65 -2.43 11.41
C ALA A 294 -1.56 -2.58 12.49
N VAL A 295 -0.37 -3.05 12.11
CA VAL A 295 0.79 -3.15 13.02
C VAL A 295 1.27 -1.78 13.46
N ARG A 296 1.40 -0.81 12.54
CA ARG A 296 1.81 0.56 12.88
C ARG A 296 0.87 1.20 13.89
N GLU A 297 -0.43 0.97 13.76
CA GLU A 297 -1.42 1.51 14.70
C GLU A 297 -1.33 0.85 16.07
N ALA A 298 -1.21 -0.49 16.13
CA ALA A 298 -1.04 -1.20 17.40
C ALA A 298 0.26 -0.83 18.14
N LEU A 299 1.33 -0.54 17.41
CA LEU A 299 2.59 -0.11 18.01
C LEU A 299 2.50 1.26 18.70
N ARG A 300 1.49 2.10 18.40
CA ARG A 300 1.30 3.39 19.08
C ARG A 300 0.93 3.23 20.55
N SER A 301 0.22 2.17 20.91
CA SER A 301 -0.19 1.86 22.29
C SER A 301 0.61 0.72 22.92
N ALA A 302 1.60 0.18 22.20
CA ALA A 302 2.41 -0.93 22.66
C ALA A 302 3.32 -0.51 23.81
N THR A 303 3.47 -1.41 24.78
CA THR A 303 4.37 -1.25 25.92
C THR A 303 5.35 -2.41 26.02
N PHE A 304 6.55 -2.06 26.49
CA PHE A 304 7.69 -2.95 26.56
C PHE A 304 8.41 -2.77 27.90
N THR A 305 9.11 -3.80 28.37
CA THR A 305 10.11 -3.62 29.41
C THR A 305 11.40 -3.05 28.76
N PRO A 306 11.97 -1.95 29.26
CA PRO A 306 13.15 -1.32 28.66
C PRO A 306 14.40 -2.23 28.64
N ALA A 307 15.29 -1.99 27.69
CA ALA A 307 16.61 -2.62 27.66
C ALA A 307 17.53 -2.09 28.76
N ARG A 308 18.54 -2.87 29.16
CA ARG A 308 19.59 -2.44 30.09
C ARG A 308 21.00 -2.81 29.64
N VAL A 309 21.93 -1.91 29.91
CA VAL A 309 23.40 -2.09 29.79
C VAL A 309 24.03 -1.60 31.08
N GLY A 310 24.83 -2.43 31.75
CA GLY A 310 25.46 -2.09 33.04
C GLY A 310 24.46 -1.68 34.12
N GLY A 311 23.21 -2.18 34.04
CA GLY A 311 22.10 -1.83 34.94
C GLY A 311 21.32 -0.55 34.57
N ALA A 312 21.86 0.31 33.70
CA ALA A 312 21.19 1.52 33.21
C ALA A 312 20.20 1.21 32.08
N VAL A 313 19.05 1.89 32.05
CA VAL A 313 18.07 1.74 30.96
C VAL A 313 18.55 2.45 29.70
N VAL A 314 18.41 1.81 28.54
CA VAL A 314 18.87 2.34 27.25
C VAL A 314 17.80 2.22 26.17
N ARG A 315 17.91 3.03 25.13
CA ARG A 315 17.08 2.94 23.92
C ARG A 315 17.53 1.73 23.10
N GLN A 316 16.59 0.91 22.63
CA GLN A 316 16.92 -0.27 21.83
C GLN A 316 16.09 -0.32 20.54
N LEU A 317 16.74 -0.67 19.44
CA LEU A 317 16.12 -1.05 18.18
C LEU A 317 15.58 -2.47 18.31
N VAL A 318 14.29 -2.61 18.05
CA VAL A 318 13.53 -3.86 18.10
C VAL A 318 13.09 -4.21 16.68
N GLU A 319 13.24 -5.48 16.34
CA GLU A 319 12.62 -6.10 15.17
C GLU A 319 11.60 -7.11 15.67
N MET A 320 10.34 -6.96 15.26
CA MET A 320 9.23 -7.77 15.77
C MET A 320 8.35 -8.27 14.64
N PRO A 321 8.19 -9.60 14.50
CA PRO A 321 7.24 -10.19 13.57
C PRO A 321 5.81 -10.20 14.15
N PHE A 322 4.83 -10.00 13.28
CA PHE A 322 3.40 -10.08 13.56
C PHE A 322 2.76 -11.04 12.57
N GLU A 323 1.90 -11.93 13.09
CA GLU A 323 1.19 -12.94 12.32
C GLU A 323 -0.32 -12.74 12.40
N PHE A 324 -0.97 -12.73 11.24
CA PHE A 324 -2.41 -12.62 11.08
C PHE A 324 -2.98 -13.95 10.61
N HIS A 325 -3.73 -14.61 11.49
CA HIS A 325 -4.42 -15.85 11.18
C HIS A 325 -5.93 -15.60 11.13
N PRO A 326 -6.63 -15.89 10.02
CA PRO A 326 -8.09 -15.88 10.03
C PRO A 326 -8.56 -16.93 11.04
N ALA A 327 -9.55 -16.58 11.86
CA ALA A 327 -10.12 -17.54 12.79
C ALA A 327 -10.65 -18.74 11.99
N LYS A 328 -10.26 -19.97 12.36
CA LYS A 328 -10.91 -21.17 11.82
C LYS A 328 -12.40 -21.07 12.14
N ALA A 329 -13.23 -21.23 11.12
CA ALA A 329 -14.68 -21.34 11.28
C ALA A 329 -15.03 -22.71 11.90
N ASP A 330 -14.59 -22.96 13.14
CA ASP A 330 -14.93 -24.16 13.91
C ASP A 330 -15.03 -23.76 15.39
N SER A 331 -16.19 -23.22 15.80
CA SER A 331 -16.77 -23.36 17.16
C SER A 331 -18.04 -22.50 17.38
N VAL A 332 -19.00 -22.50 16.44
CA VAL A 332 -20.38 -22.05 16.75
C VAL A 332 -21.42 -23.18 16.57
N ALA A 333 -21.01 -24.35 16.11
CA ALA A 333 -21.89 -25.52 15.98
C ALA A 333 -21.64 -26.54 17.12
N ASN A 334 -21.82 -26.15 18.38
CA ASN A 334 -22.35 -27.03 19.43
C ASN A 334 -22.49 -26.29 20.76
N ARG A 335 -23.72 -25.83 21.07
CA ARG A 335 -24.24 -25.90 22.43
C ARG A 335 -25.61 -26.58 22.32
N PRO A 336 -25.85 -27.69 23.03
CA PRO A 336 -27.15 -28.34 23.09
C PRO A 336 -28.20 -27.45 23.76
#